data_AF-A0A318GYT5-F1
#
_entry.id   AF-A0A318GYT5-F1
#
_cell.length_a   1.000
_cell.length_b   1.000
_cell.length_c   1.000
_cell.angle_alpha   90.00
_cell.angle_beta   90.00
_cell.angle_gamma   90.00
#
_symmetry.space_group_name_H-M   'P 1'
#
loop_
_entity.id
_entity.type
_entity.pdbx_description
1 polymer ?
#
loop_
_entity_poly.entity_id
_entity_poly.type
_entity_poly.pdbx_seq_one_letter_code
_entity_poly.pdbx_strand_id
1 'polypeptide(L)' 'MSASLSFEVPVGPSRVTVFVSDATLRARFDGAQERSALPDLYRRHRQSLEEAAIRRVRAGGRQPVVLRVTDLQP' A
#
# COMPACT_ATOMS: atom_id res chain seq x y z
N MET A 1 -8.14 5.41 16.56
CA MET A 1 -7.56 6.09 15.38
C MET A 1 -6.74 5.07 14.61
N SER A 2 -7.07 4.78 13.36
CA SER A 2 -6.30 3.86 12.53
C SER A 2 -5.10 4.59 11.94
N ALA A 3 -3.88 4.10 12.20
CA ALA A 3 -2.67 4.68 11.64
C ALA A 3 -2.65 4.49 10.10
N SER A 4 -2.08 5.45 9.39
CA SER A 4 -1.89 5.41 7.93
C SER A 4 -0.43 5.65 7.60
N LEU A 5 0.09 4.92 6.62
CA LEU A 5 1.44 5.06 6.11
C LEU A 5 1.38 5.69 4.71
N SER A 6 2.26 6.67 4.46
CA SER A 6 2.41 7.33 3.17
C SER A 6 3.82 7.12 2.63
N PHE A 7 3.93 6.88 1.32
CA PHE A 7 5.20 6.71 0.63
C PHE A 7 5.10 7.15 -0.83
N GLU A 8 6.24 7.41 -1.46
CA GLU A 8 6.30 7.75 -2.89
C GLU A 8 6.65 6.53 -3.73
N VAL A 9 5.96 6.36 -4.85
CA VAL A 9 6.24 5.30 -5.82
C VAL A 9 6.60 5.92 -7.17
N PRO A 10 7.74 5.54 -7.78
CA PRO A 10 8.05 5.97 -9.13
C PRO A 10 7.12 5.27 -10.14
N VAL A 11 6.46 6.04 -10.99
CA VAL A 11 5.61 5.55 -12.09
C VAL A 11 6.05 6.26 -13.37
N GLY A 12 6.95 5.61 -14.12
CA GLY A 12 7.59 6.22 -15.29
C GLY A 12 8.41 7.46 -14.89
N PRO A 13 8.21 8.63 -15.53
CA PRO A 13 8.94 9.85 -15.19
C PRO A 13 8.39 10.56 -13.94
N SER A 14 7.25 10.13 -13.39
CA SER A 14 6.57 10.80 -12.28
C SER A 14 6.72 10.02 -10.97
N ARG A 15 6.53 10.74 -9.85
CA ARG A 15 6.35 10.14 -8.53
C ARG A 15 4.93 10.36 -8.06
N VAL A 16 4.32 9.33 -7.48
CA VAL A 16 2.97 9.42 -6.92
C VAL A 16 3.00 9.17 -5.42
N THR A 17 2.25 9.97 -4.67
CA THR A 17 2.02 9.72 -3.25
C THR A 17 0.99 8.62 -3.09
N VAL A 18 1.34 7.62 -2.30
CA VAL A 18 0.50 6.47 -1.97
C VAL A 18 0.19 6.49 -0.49
N PHE A 19 -1.06 6.23 -0.14
CA PHE A 19 -1.53 6.04 1.22
C PHE A 19 -2.06 4.63 1.40
N VAL A 20 -1.69 4.00 2.52
CA VAL A 20 -2.24 2.71 2.94
C VAL A 20 -2.51 2.75 4.44
N SER A 21 -3.68 2.25 4.86
CA SER A 21 -4.03 2.18 6.28
C SER A 21 -3.44 0.92 6.92
N ASP A 22 -3.18 0.99 8.23
CA ASP A 22 -2.82 -0.16 9.06
C ASP A 22 -3.87 -1.28 8.94
N ALA A 23 -5.15 -0.92 8.93
CA ALA A 23 -6.24 -1.87 8.73
C ALA A 23 -6.14 -2.61 7.38
N THR A 24 -5.82 -1.92 6.29
CA THR A 24 -5.62 -2.54 4.97
C THR A 24 -4.43 -3.49 4.97
N LEU A 25 -3.30 -3.09 5.55
CA LEU A 25 -2.10 -3.93 5.61
C LEU A 25 -2.35 -5.17 6.46
N ARG A 26 -2.98 -5.02 7.64
CA ARG A 26 -3.29 -6.14 8.52
C ARG A 26 -4.27 -7.11 7.90
N ALA A 27 -5.34 -6.61 7.29
CA ALA A 27 -6.33 -7.45 6.62
C ALA A 27 -5.72 -8.29 5.49
N ARG A 28 -4.66 -7.79 4.85
CA ARG A 28 -4.01 -8.48 3.73
C ARG A 28 -2.85 -9.39 4.13
N PHE A 29 -2.02 -8.96 5.08
CA PHE A 29 -0.70 -9.57 5.33
C PHE A 29 -0.55 -10.16 6.74
N ASP A 30 -1.26 -9.64 7.74
CA ASP A 30 -0.98 -9.90 9.15
C ASP A 30 -2.01 -10.86 9.78
N GLY A 31 -2.51 -11.82 9.00
CA GLY A 31 -3.63 -12.70 9.34
C GLY A 31 -3.70 -13.09 10.82
N ALA A 32 -4.66 -12.51 11.55
CA ALA A 32 -5.07 -12.70 12.95
C ALA A 32 -4.02 -12.79 14.09
N GLN A 33 -2.72 -13.03 13.84
CA GLN A 33 -1.78 -13.48 14.88
C GLN A 33 -0.45 -12.74 14.98
N GLU A 34 0.05 -12.07 13.94
CA GLU A 34 1.24 -11.22 14.11
C GLU A 34 0.82 -9.81 14.54
N ARG A 35 1.45 -9.28 15.59
CA ARG A 35 1.35 -7.85 15.97
C ARG A 35 2.57 -7.11 15.44
N SER A 36 2.89 -7.31 14.16
CA SER A 36 4.00 -6.60 13.54
C SER A 36 3.74 -5.09 13.57
N ALA A 37 4.77 -4.30 13.85
CA ALA A 37 4.66 -2.86 13.79
C ALA A 37 4.40 -2.42 12.34
N LEU A 38 3.62 -1.37 12.14
CA LEU A 38 3.24 -0.87 10.81
C LEU A 38 4.46 -0.62 9.87
N PRO A 39 5.59 -0.05 10.35
CA PRO A 39 6.78 0.11 9.51
C PRO A 39 7.43 -1.21 9.08
N ASP A 40 7.29 -2.27 9.87
CA ASP A 40 7.87 -3.59 9.55
C ASP A 40 7.03 -4.31 8.51
N LEU A 41 5.70 -4.25 8.65
CA LEU A 41 4.77 -4.73 7.63
C LEU A 41 5.00 -4.03 6.29
N TYR A 42 5.18 -2.70 6.31
CA TYR A 42 5.54 -1.95 5.12
C TYR A 42 6.86 -2.43 4.52
N ARG A 43 7.93 -2.54 5.32
CA ARG A 43 9.25 -2.98 4.83
C ARG A 43 9.19 -4.38 4.21
N ARG A 44 8.48 -5.32 4.83
CA ARG A 44 8.33 -6.70 4.36
C ARG A 44 7.55 -6.80 3.05
N HIS A 45 6.55 -5.94 2.85
CA HIS A 45 5.64 -6.00 1.70
C HIS A 45 5.78 -4.81 0.73
N ARG A 46 6.87 -4.05 0.83
CA ARG A 46 7.08 -2.82 0.06
C ARG A 46 6.91 -3.02 -1.44
N GLN A 47 7.53 -4.06 -1.99
CA GLN A 47 7.44 -4.35 -3.42
C GLN A 47 5.98 -4.58 -3.87
N SER A 48 5.22 -5.39 -3.14
CA SER A 48 3.80 -5.65 -3.47
C SER A 48 2.94 -4.39 -3.39
N LEU A 49 3.24 -3.49 -2.46
CA LEU A 49 2.56 -2.20 -2.33
C LEU A 49 2.89 -1.25 -3.48
N GLU A 50 4.16 -1.19 -3.89
CA GLU A 50 4.59 -0.41 -5.05
C GLU A 50 3.96 -0.93 -6.35
N GLU A 51 3.93 -2.24 -6.55
CA GLU A 51 3.29 -2.88 -7.70
C GLU A 51 1.78 -2.59 -7.74
N ALA A 52 1.09 -2.69 -6.61
CA ALA A 52 -0.33 -2.35 -6.50
C ALA A 52 -0.59 -0.86 -6.85
N ALA A 53 0.26 0.05 -6.38
CA ALA A 53 0.17 1.46 -6.72
C ALA A 53 0.38 1.71 -8.21
N ILE A 54 1.40 1.08 -8.81
CA ILE A 54 1.68 1.17 -10.25
C ILE A 54 0.48 0.65 -11.07
N ARG A 55 -0.11 -0.49 -10.71
CA ARG A 55 -1.31 -1.02 -11.36
C ARG A 55 -2.46 -0.02 -11.28
N ARG A 56 -2.69 0.57 -10.11
CA ARG A 56 -3.76 1.56 -9.91
C ARG A 56 -3.58 2.79 -10.78
N VAL A 57 -2.36 3.32 -10.87
CA VAL A 57 -2.05 4.49 -11.71
C VAL A 57 -2.20 4.15 -13.20
N ARG A 58 -1.68 3.01 -13.65
CA ARG A 58 -1.81 2.56 -15.05
C ARG A 58 -3.28 2.34 -15.46
N ALA A 59 -4.13 1.95 -14.52
CA ALA A 59 -5.57 1.83 -14.72
C ALA A 59 -6.34 3.17 -14.66
N GLY A 60 -5.65 4.33 -14.61
CA GLY A 60 -6.28 5.64 -14.54
C GLY A 60 -6.78 6.04 -13.15
N GLY A 61 -6.23 5.43 -12.10
CA GLY A 61 -6.56 5.76 -10.72
C GLY A 61 -6.29 7.23 -10.37
N ARG A 62 -7.18 7.82 -9.58
CA ARG A 62 -7.05 9.20 -9.08
C ARG A 62 -5.85 9.31 -8.12
N GLN A 63 -5.13 10.42 -8.20
CA GLN A 63 -4.03 10.77 -7.31
C GLN A 63 -4.53 11.71 -6.19
N PRO A 64 -4.04 11.59 -4.93
CA PRO A 64 -3.08 10.58 -4.47
C PRO A 64 -3.69 9.16 -4.44
N VAL A 65 -2.83 8.15 -4.60
CA VAL A 65 -3.27 6.75 -4.65
C VAL A 65 -3.60 6.26 -3.25
N VAL A 66 -4.81 5.77 -3.04
CA VAL A 66 -5.20 5.12 -1.78
C VAL A 66 -5.37 3.63 -2.02
N LEU A 67 -4.47 2.82 -1.43
CA LEU A 67 -4.52 1.37 -1.55
C LEU A 67 -5.54 0.78 -0.57
N ARG A 68 -6.44 -0.03 -1.12
CA ARG A 68 -7.44 -0.82 -0.40
C ARG A 68 -7.04 -2.28 -0.41
N VAL A 69 -7.67 -3.11 0.42
CA VAL A 69 -7.41 -4.55 0.49
C VAL A 69 -7.53 -5.22 -0.89
N THR A 70 -8.50 -4.79 -1.70
CA THR A 70 -8.71 -5.29 -3.07
C THR A 70 -7.58 -4.95 -4.02
N ASP A 71 -6.87 -3.83 -3.82
CA ASP A 71 -5.75 -3.44 -4.68
C ASP A 71 -4.50 -4.30 -4.45
N LEU A 72 -4.45 -4.97 -3.28
CA LEU A 72 -3.35 -5.84 -2.86
C LEU A 72 -3.54 -7.31 -3.23
N GLN A 73 -4.59 -7.63 -3.98
CA GLN A 73 -4.78 -8.96 -4.56
C GLN A 73 -3.76 -9.18 -5.70
N PRO A 74 -3.27 -10.43 -5.89
CA PRO A 74 -2.39 -10.77 -7.00
C PRO A 74 -3.05 -10.50 -8.36
#